data_AF-A0A965PQL3-F1
#
_entry.id   AF-A0A965PQL3-F1
#
_cell.length_a   1.000
_cell.length_b   1.000
_cell.length_c   1.000
_cell.angle_alpha   90.00
_cell.angle_beta   90.00
_cell.angle_gamma   90.00
#
_symmetry.space_group_name_H-M   'P 1'
#
loop_
_entity.id
_entity.type
_entity.pdbx_description
1 polymer ?
#
loop_
_entity_poly.entity_id
_entity_poly.type
_entity_poly.pdbx_seq_one_letter_code
_entity_poly.pdbx_strand_id
1 'polypeptide(L)'
;EFALEELARMAETTIEAVRQYAEMGLLGVETKTGSFGEGTLFLVRRIEQLRMEYGMPPTGAGLVLDLAERIEELEQEIRSLREALGR
;
A
#
# COMPACT_ATOMS: atom_id res chain seq x y z
N GLU A 1 15.52 1.70 -4.89
CA GLU A 1 15.24 0.25 -4.96
C GLU A 1 15.94 -0.44 -3.79
N PHE A 2 15.21 -1.29 -3.08
CA PHE A 2 15.63 -1.96 -1.87
C PHE A 2 15.60 -3.48 -2.07
N ALA A 3 16.50 -4.20 -1.40
CA ALA A 3 16.35 -5.63 -1.22
C ALA A 3 15.22 -5.94 -0.22
N LEU A 4 14.74 -7.18 -0.20
CA LEU A 4 13.66 -7.63 0.69
C LEU A 4 14.01 -7.42 2.18
N GLU A 5 15.23 -7.74 2.56
CA GLU A 5 15.76 -7.60 3.92
C GLU A 5 15.81 -6.12 4.34
N GLU A 6 16.22 -5.25 3.42
CA GLU A 6 16.29 -3.81 3.65
C GLU A 6 14.89 -3.23 3.79
N LEU A 7 13.96 -3.63 2.93
CA LEU A 7 12.55 -3.25 3.00
C LEU A 7 11.93 -3.63 4.35
N ALA A 8 12.09 -4.88 4.78
CA ALA A 8 11.54 -5.34 6.07
C ALA A 8 12.10 -4.54 7.24
N ARG A 9 13.43 -4.32 7.26
CA ARG A 9 14.10 -3.49 8.27
C ARG A 9 13.57 -2.06 8.29
N MET A 10 13.45 -1.42 7.12
CA MET A 10 12.95 -0.04 7.01
C MET A 10 11.47 0.08 7.37
N ALA A 11 10.68 -0.95 7.08
CA ALA A 11 9.28 -1.03 7.45
C ALA A 11 9.06 -1.43 8.92
N GLU A 12 10.14 -1.71 9.66
CA GLU A 12 10.09 -2.16 11.06
C GLU A 12 9.24 -3.43 11.24
N THR A 13 9.32 -4.35 10.28
CA THR A 13 8.58 -5.62 10.27
C THR A 13 9.48 -6.79 9.87
N THR A 14 8.94 -8.00 9.77
CA THR A 14 9.69 -9.22 9.42
C THR A 14 9.71 -9.46 7.92
N ILE A 15 10.74 -10.17 7.45
CA ILE A 15 10.85 -10.61 6.05
C ILE A 15 9.66 -11.49 5.68
N GLU A 16 9.22 -12.35 6.60
CA GLU A 16 8.08 -13.25 6.44
C GLU A 16 6.78 -12.48 6.24
N ALA A 17 6.56 -11.39 6.97
CA ALA A 17 5.39 -10.54 6.80
C ALA A 17 5.37 -9.90 5.40
N VAL A 18 6.51 -9.34 4.96
CA VAL A 18 6.63 -8.75 3.63
C VAL A 18 6.38 -9.78 2.53
N ARG A 19 6.92 -11.00 2.66
CA ARG A 19 6.66 -12.11 1.73
C ARG A 19 5.18 -12.47 1.69
N GLN A 20 4.56 -12.59 2.87
CA GLN A 20 3.14 -12.90 2.97
C GLN A 20 2.28 -11.83 2.28
N TYR A 21 2.61 -10.55 2.42
CA TYR A 21 1.89 -9.46 1.74
C TYR A 21 2.08 -9.50 0.23
N ALA A 22 3.29 -9.82 -0.25
CA ALA A 22 3.55 -10.02 -1.67
C ALA A 22 2.75 -11.21 -2.23
N GLU A 23 2.71 -12.34 -1.51
CA GLU A 23 1.93 -13.53 -1.87
C GLU A 23 0.42 -13.26 -1.90
N MET A 24 -0.07 -12.40 -1.01
CA MET A 24 -1.45 -11.91 -0.99
C MET A 24 -1.75 -10.88 -2.08
N GLY A 25 -0.74 -10.41 -2.83
CA GLY A 25 -0.88 -9.40 -3.87
C GLY A 25 -1.00 -7.95 -3.37
N LEU A 26 -0.72 -7.69 -2.09
CA LEU A 26 -0.94 -6.38 -1.45
C LEU A 26 0.15 -5.33 -1.75
N LEU A 27 1.26 -5.75 -2.34
CA LEU A 27 2.46 -4.91 -2.53
C LEU A 27 2.70 -4.51 -4.00
N GLY A 28 1.70 -4.74 -4.87
CA GLY A 28 1.79 -4.41 -6.30
C GLY A 28 2.63 -5.40 -7.13
N VAL A 29 2.66 -5.18 -8.44
CA VAL A 29 3.24 -6.11 -9.44
C VAL A 29 4.78 -6.13 -9.40
N GLU A 30 5.40 -5.05 -8.93
CA GLU A 30 6.86 -4.87 -8.83
C GLU A 30 7.54 -5.88 -7.90
N THR A 31 6.77 -6.54 -7.03
CA THR A 31 7.25 -7.59 -6.14
C THR A 31 7.77 -8.84 -6.86
N LYS A 32 7.33 -9.09 -8.10
CA LYS A 32 7.73 -10.28 -8.87
C LYS A 32 9.18 -10.23 -9.38
N THR A 33 9.78 -9.04 -9.42
CA THR A 33 11.17 -8.85 -9.86
C THR A 33 12.18 -8.80 -8.71
N GLY A 34 11.71 -8.84 -7.45
CA GLY A 34 12.58 -8.84 -6.26
C GLY A 34 13.25 -7.49 -5.96
N SER A 35 12.84 -6.42 -6.65
CA SER A 35 13.28 -5.05 -6.39
C SER A 35 12.10 -4.24 -5.86
N PHE A 36 12.28 -3.60 -4.70
CA PHE A 36 11.21 -2.88 -4.02
C PHE A 36 11.45 -1.38 -4.04
N GLY A 37 10.44 -0.61 -4.44
CA GLY A 37 10.49 0.85 -4.47
C GLY A 37 10.03 1.50 -3.17
N GLU A 38 10.07 2.84 -3.14
CA GLU A 38 9.50 3.64 -2.04
C GLU A 38 8.00 3.42 -1.88
N GLY A 39 7.28 3.21 -2.99
CA GLY A 39 5.85 2.86 -2.97
C GLY A 39 5.58 1.56 -2.20
N THR A 40 6.38 0.52 -2.42
CA THR A 40 6.26 -0.74 -1.68
C THR A 40 6.55 -0.55 -0.18
N LEU A 41 7.58 0.22 0.17
CA LEU A 41 7.88 0.56 1.57
C LEU A 41 6.72 1.28 2.25
N PHE A 42 6.12 2.25 1.55
CA PHE A 42 4.94 2.95 2.06
C PHE A 42 3.78 1.99 2.30
N LEU A 43 3.48 1.11 1.35
CA LEU A 43 2.40 0.11 1.48
C LEU A 43 2.62 -0.82 2.66
N VAL A 44 3.82 -1.40 2.82
CA VAL A 44 4.14 -2.29 3.95
C VAL A 44 3.91 -1.56 5.29
N ARG A 45 4.41 -0.32 5.43
CA ARG A 45 4.22 0.47 6.65
C ARG A 45 2.74 0.75 6.94
N ARG A 46 1.95 1.03 5.92
CA ARG A 46 0.50 1.28 6.08
C ARG A 46 -0.26 0.03 6.46
N ILE A 47 0.08 -1.12 5.87
CA ILE A 47 -0.47 -2.41 6.27
C ILE A 47 -0.15 -2.68 7.74
N GLU A 48 1.12 -2.55 8.15
CA GLU A 48 1.51 -2.76 9.55
C GLU A 48 0.80 -1.80 10.51
N GLN A 49 0.66 -0.53 10.15
CA GLN A 49 -0.08 0.44 10.94
C GLN A 49 -1.53 -0.01 11.16
N LEU A 50 -2.24 -0.36 10.09
CA LEU A 50 -3.65 -0.80 10.18
C LEU A 50 -3.80 -2.08 11.01
N ARG A 51 -2.86 -3.02 10.90
CA ARG A 51 -2.83 -4.24 11.70
C ARG A 51 -2.64 -3.95 13.19
N MET A 52 -1.68 -3.08 13.53
CA MET A 52 -1.28 -2.82 14.91
C MET A 52 -2.24 -1.88 15.64
N GLU A 53 -2.73 -0.84 14.96
CA GLU A 53 -3.61 0.17 15.57
C GLU A 53 -5.07 -0.30 15.63
N TYR A 54 -5.53 -1.07 14.64
CA TYR A 54 -6.94 -1.43 14.49
C TYR A 54 -7.21 -2.94 14.57
N GLY A 55 -6.19 -3.76 14.83
CA GLY A 55 -6.34 -5.23 14.92
C GLY A 55 -6.78 -5.87 13.59
N MET A 56 -6.55 -5.18 12.48
CA MET A 56 -7.05 -5.59 11.17
C MET A 56 -6.24 -6.77 10.60
N PRO A 57 -6.87 -7.75 9.94
CA PRO A 57 -6.11 -8.75 9.18
C PRO A 57 -5.43 -8.10 7.95
N PRO A 58 -4.27 -8.61 7.48
CA PRO A 58 -3.55 -8.03 6.34
C PRO A 58 -4.40 -7.82 5.08
N THR A 59 -5.26 -8.79 4.75
CA THR A 59 -6.17 -8.70 3.59
C THR A 59 -7.22 -7.60 3.76
N GLY A 60 -7.69 -7.38 4.99
CA GLY A 60 -8.57 -6.26 5.32
C GLY A 60 -7.84 -4.93 5.17
N ALA A 61 -6.59 -4.85 5.60
CA ALA A 61 -5.76 -3.65 5.44
C ALA A 61 -5.54 -3.32 3.96
N GLY A 62 -5.25 -4.35 3.14
CA GLY A 62 -5.19 -4.22 1.68
C GLY A 62 -6.46 -3.61 1.09
N LEU A 63 -7.62 -4.20 1.40
CA LEU A 63 -8.91 -3.69 0.91
C LEU A 63 -9.17 -2.24 1.32
N VAL A 64 -8.80 -1.84 2.54
CA VAL A 64 -8.95 -0.45 3.00
C VAL A 64 -8.07 0.50 2.19
N LEU A 65 -6.84 0.11 1.89
CA LEU A 65 -5.92 0.92 1.08
C LEU A 65 -6.43 1.05 -0.36
N ASP A 66 -6.91 -0.03 -0.97
CA ASP A 66 -7.50 0.00 -2.32
C ASP A 66 -8.73 0.93 -2.36
N LEU A 67 -9.57 0.88 -1.33
CA LEU A 67 -10.74 1.75 -1.22
C LEU A 67 -10.33 3.22 -1.02
N ALA A 68 -9.29 3.48 -0.22
CA ALA A 68 -8.78 4.84 0.00
C ALA A 68 -8.22 5.44 -1.30
N GLU A 69 -7.43 4.67 -2.06
CA GLU A 69 -6.92 5.06 -3.37
C GLU A 69 -8.09 5.36 -4.32
N ARG A 70 -9.10 4.48 -4.39
CA ARG A 70 -10.25 4.69 -5.25
C ARG A 70 -11.06 5.93 -4.87
N ILE A 71 -11.17 6.24 -3.58
CA ILE A 71 -11.83 7.47 -3.11
C ILE A 71 -11.02 8.69 -3.55
N GLU A 72 -9.69 8.66 -3.42
CA GLU A 72 -8.83 9.77 -3.84
C GLU A 72 -8.95 10.05 -5.34
N GLU A 73 -8.92 9.00 -6.18
CA GLU A 73 -9.15 9.12 -7.62
C GLU A 73 -10.50 9.78 -7.94
N LEU A 74 -11.57 9.30 -7.30
CA LEU A 74 -12.92 9.84 -7.51
C LEU A 74 -13.03 11.30 -7.05
N GLU A 75 -12.38 11.67 -5.96
CA GLU A 75 -12.34 13.05 -5.49
C GLU A 75 -11.55 13.95 -6.46
N GLN A 76 -10.45 13.45 -7.04
CA GLN A 76 -9.69 14.16 -8.07
C GLN A 76 -10.54 14.37 -9.32
N GLU A 77 -11.23 13.34 -9.81
CA GLU A 77 -12.16 13.44 -10.94
C GLU A 77 -13.26 14.49 -10.67
N ILE A 78 -13.88 14.47 -9.48
CA ILE A 78 -14.90 15.45 -9.09
C ILE A 78 -14.33 16.87 -9.09
N ARG A 79 -13.12 17.09 -8.57
CA ARG A 79 -12.46 18.41 -8.58
C ARG A 79 -12.24 18.89 -10.01
N SER A 80 -11.67 18.07 -10.88
CA SER A 80 -11.45 18.43 -12.29
C SER A 80 -12.76 18.73 -13.03
N LEU A 81 -13.83 17.98 -12.76
CA LEU A 81 -15.15 18.24 -13.34
C LEU A 81 -15.76 19.57 -12.86
N ARG A 82 -15.60 19.91 -11.58
CA ARG A 82 -16.06 21.19 -11.02
C ARG A 82 -15.31 22.37 -11.65
N GLU A 83 -13.99 22.26 -11.74
CA GLU A 83 -13.14 23.26 -12.40
C GLU A 83 -13.53 23.47 -13.87
N ALA A 84 -13.77 22.39 -14.62
CA ALA A 84 -14.20 22.46 -16.02
C ALA A 84 -15.59 23.10 -16.20
N LEU A 85 -16.47 22.96 -15.20
CA LEU A 85 -17.80 23.59 -15.17
C LEU A 85 -17.77 25.04 -14.65
N GLY A 86 -16.60 25.57 -14.27
CA GLY A 86 -16.45 26.89 -13.69
C GLY A 86 -17.09 27.03 -12.30
N ARG A 87 -17.15 25.93 -11.54
CA ARG A 87 -17.67 25.87 -10.16
C ARG A 87 -16.58 25.63 -9.14
#